data_AF-A0A060CQK3-F1
#
_entry.id   AF-A0A060CQK3-F1
#
_cell.length_a   1.000
_cell.length_b   1.000
_cell.length_c   1.000
_cell.angle_alpha   90.00
_cell.angle_beta   90.00
_cell.angle_gamma   90.00
#
_symmetry.space_group_name_H-M   'P 1'
#
loop_
_entity.id
_entity.type
_entity.pdbx_description
1 polymer ?
#
loop_
_entity_poly.entity_id
_entity_poly.type
_entity_poly.pdbx_seq_one_letter_code
_entity_poly.pdbx_strand_id
1 'polypeptide(L)' 'MLWWLSGLTCNDENFTTKAGAQRCAAQLGLALVMPDTSPRGEAVADDAGWDLGQGAGFYLNATQSPWAEH' A
#
# COMPACT_ATOMS: atom_id res chain seq x y z
N MET A 1 4.00 -4.24 -17.55
CA MET A 1 3.92 -3.47 -16.29
C MET A 1 3.22 -4.33 -15.27
N LEU A 2 3.72 -4.41 -14.04
CA LEU A 2 3.18 -5.22 -12.94
C LEU A 2 2.87 -4.31 -11.75
N TRP A 3 1.67 -4.45 -11.20
CA TRP A 3 1.25 -3.78 -9.97
C TRP A 3 1.41 -4.75 -8.79
N TRP A 4 2.10 -4.31 -7.75
CA TRP A 4 2.25 -5.04 -6.51
C TRP A 4 1.53 -4.32 -5.38
N LEU A 5 0.58 -5.01 -4.74
CA LEU A 5 -0.22 -4.49 -3.64
C LEU A 5 0.28 -5.10 -2.33
N SER A 6 0.94 -4.30 -1.51
CA SER A 6 1.53 -4.74 -0.24
C SER A 6 0.47 -5.02 0.84
N GLY A 7 0.87 -5.77 1.87
CA GLY A 7 -0.01 -6.13 2.99
C GLY A 7 -0.05 -5.10 4.11
N LEU A 8 -0.71 -5.47 5.21
CA LEU A 8 -0.89 -4.63 6.39
C LEU A 8 0.44 -4.05 6.90
N THR A 9 0.38 -2.80 7.38
CA THR A 9 1.49 -2.00 7.93
C THR A 9 2.62 -1.65 6.95
N CYS A 10 2.60 -2.17 5.72
CA CYS A 10 3.64 -1.88 4.73
C CYS A 10 3.49 -0.47 4.14
N ASN A 11 4.60 0.07 3.69
CA ASN A 11 4.67 1.18 2.74
C ASN A 11 5.16 0.68 1.37
N ASP A 12 5.47 1.61 0.46
CA ASP A 12 6.03 1.36 -0.87
C ASP A 12 7.46 0.78 -0.85
N GLU A 13 8.20 0.96 0.24
CA GLU A 13 9.59 0.51 0.39
C GLU A 13 9.70 -0.98 0.72
N ASN A 14 8.69 -1.59 1.37
CA ASN A 14 8.76 -2.98 1.84
C ASN A 14 9.08 -3.95 0.71
N PHE A 15 8.30 -3.94 -0.37
CA PHE A 15 8.53 -4.82 -1.51
C PHE A 15 9.79 -4.42 -2.27
N THR A 16 9.99 -3.12 -2.45
CA THR A 16 11.15 -2.53 -3.13
C THR A 16 12.46 -3.03 -2.51
N THR A 17 12.55 -3.11 -1.19
CA THR A 17 13.82 -3.42 -0.51
C THR A 17 13.99 -4.90 -0.16
N LYS A 18 12.89 -5.65 0.04
CA LYS A 18 12.95 -7.02 0.60
C LYS A 18 12.64 -8.13 -0.40
N ALA A 19 11.93 -7.84 -1.50
CA ALA A 19 11.48 -8.89 -2.43
C ALA A 19 12.54 -9.32 -3.46
N GLY A 20 13.54 -8.48 -3.73
CA GLY A 20 14.58 -8.76 -4.74
C GLY A 20 14.03 -8.88 -6.17
N ALA A 21 12.85 -8.31 -6.45
CA ALA A 21 12.12 -8.48 -7.70
C ALA A 21 12.76 -7.76 -8.91
N GLN A 22 13.63 -6.78 -8.67
CA GLN A 22 14.21 -5.92 -9.71
C GLN A 22 15.00 -6.72 -10.76
N ARG A 23 15.75 -7.75 -10.34
CA ARG A 23 16.54 -8.59 -11.25
C ARG A 23 15.64 -9.32 -12.25
N CYS A 24 14.58 -9.97 -11.77
CA CYS A 24 13.64 -10.64 -12.65
C CYS A 24 12.87 -9.64 -13.52
N ALA A 25 12.43 -8.51 -12.94
CA ALA A 25 11.71 -7.49 -13.69
C ALA A 25 12.54 -6.96 -14.87
N ALA A 26 13.84 -6.71 -14.66
CA ALA A 26 14.76 -6.30 -15.72
C ALA A 26 14.93 -7.37 -16.80
N GLN A 27 15.08 -8.64 -16.41
CA GLN A 27 15.20 -9.76 -17.37
C GLN A 27 13.94 -9.94 -18.23
N LEU A 28 12.77 -9.63 -17.68
CA LEU A 28 11.48 -9.80 -18.34
C LEU A 28 10.96 -8.52 -19.03
N GLY A 29 11.69 -7.40 -18.94
CA GLY A 29 11.25 -6.12 -19.49
C GLY A 29 10.00 -5.54 -18.79
N LEU A 30 9.85 -5.78 -17.49
CA LEU A 30 8.70 -5.32 -16.69
C LEU A 30 9.02 -4.04 -15.93
N ALA A 31 8.16 -3.03 -16.06
CA ALA A 31 8.03 -1.97 -15.06
C ALA A 31 7.24 -2.48 -13.84
N LEU A 32 7.72 -2.16 -12.63
CA LEU A 32 7.05 -2.47 -11.36
C LEU A 32 6.43 -1.18 -10.79
N VAL A 33 5.19 -1.27 -10.30
CA VAL A 33 4.52 -0.20 -9.58
C VAL A 33 4.07 -0.72 -8.21
N MET A 34 4.48 -0.04 -7.14
CA MET A 34 4.31 -0.47 -5.75
C MET A 34 3.73 0.70 -4.93
N PRO A 35 2.41 0.94 -4.97
CA PRO A 35 1.79 2.01 -4.19
C PRO A 35 1.84 1.72 -2.68
N ASP A 36 1.62 2.77 -1.88
CA ASP A 36 1.32 2.61 -0.44
C ASP A 36 -0.03 1.90 -0.24
N THR A 37 -0.31 1.48 0.99
CA THR A 37 -1.41 0.58 1.36
C THR A 37 -2.66 1.30 1.88
N SER A 38 -2.57 2.62 2.08
CA SER A 38 -3.68 3.51 2.46
C SER A 38 -3.30 4.98 2.21
N PRO A 39 -4.27 5.92 2.28
CA PRO A 39 -3.97 7.32 2.56
C PRO A 39 -3.16 7.48 3.85
N ARG A 40 -2.35 8.54 3.95
CA ARG A 40 -1.49 8.85 5.11
C ARG A 40 -1.58 10.32 5.50
N GLY A 41 -1.35 10.63 6.77
CA GLY A 41 -1.18 11.99 7.29
C GLY A 41 -2.06 12.34 8.49
N GLU A 42 -1.78 13.46 9.14
CA GLU A 42 -2.46 13.87 10.39
C GLU A 42 -3.97 14.14 10.22
N ALA A 43 -4.39 14.50 9.01
CA ALA A 43 -5.79 14.76 8.68
C ALA A 43 -6.55 13.51 8.19
N VAL A 44 -5.87 12.36 8.06
CA VAL A 44 -6.47 11.11 7.62
C VAL A 44 -6.91 10.32 8.84
N ALA A 45 -8.16 9.86 8.84
CA ALA A 45 -8.68 8.99 9.89
C ALA A 45 -7.77 7.78 10.12
N ASP A 46 -7.55 7.43 11.38
CA ASP A 46 -6.65 6.34 11.77
C ASP A 46 -7.20 5.58 12.99
N ASP A 47 -6.68 4.37 13.20
CA ASP A 47 -6.97 3.55 14.38
C ASP A 47 -5.66 3.24 15.13
N ALA A 48 -5.76 2.92 16.42
CA ALA A 48 -4.59 2.51 17.20
C ALA A 48 -4.17 1.06 16.88
N GLY A 49 -5.09 0.25 16.37
CA GLY A 49 -4.85 -1.10 15.88
C GLY A 49 -4.08 -1.10 14.56
N TRP A 50 -3.26 -2.13 14.34
CA TRP A 50 -2.45 -2.28 13.12
C TRP A 50 -3.26 -2.81 11.92
N ASP A 51 -4.49 -3.25 12.15
CA ASP A 51 -5.38 -3.93 11.21
C ASP A 51 -6.52 -3.03 10.70
N LEU A 52 -6.55 -1.75 11.07
CA LEU A 52 -7.51 -0.75 10.61
C LEU A 52 -6.82 0.63 10.44
N GLY A 53 -7.26 1.43 9.47
CA GLY A 53 -6.72 2.78 9.27
C GLY A 53 -5.46 2.84 8.40
N GLN A 54 -4.48 3.65 8.79
CA GLN A 54 -3.27 3.91 8.02
C GLN A 54 -2.38 2.66 7.97
N GLY A 55 -1.99 2.22 6.78
CA GLY A 55 -1.33 0.95 6.55
C GLY A 55 -2.29 -0.23 6.38
N ALA A 56 -3.61 0.01 6.40
CA ALA A 56 -4.65 -1.01 6.40
C ALA A 56 -5.88 -0.58 5.58
N GLY A 57 -5.68 -0.12 4.34
CA GLY A 57 -6.76 0.40 3.48
C GLY A 57 -7.62 -0.65 2.77
N PHE A 58 -7.24 -1.93 2.79
CA PHE A 58 -7.97 -3.06 2.18
C PHE A 58 -8.32 -2.93 0.68
N TYR A 59 -7.81 -1.92 -0.04
CA TYR A 59 -8.07 -1.68 -1.46
C TYR A 59 -9.58 -1.55 -1.79
N LEU A 60 -10.33 -0.88 -0.92
CA LEU A 60 -11.77 -0.64 -1.07
C LEU A 60 -12.09 0.87 -1.11
N ASN A 61 -13.30 1.18 -1.56
CA ASN A 61 -13.87 2.53 -1.41
C ASN A 61 -14.71 2.55 -0.13
N ALA A 62 -14.25 3.29 0.89
CA ALA A 62 -14.96 3.40 2.16
C ALA A 62 -16.27 4.20 2.00
N THR A 63 -17.31 3.79 2.73
CA THR A 63 -18.63 4.47 2.69
C THR A 63 -19.05 5.04 4.05
N GLN A 64 -18.33 4.70 5.12
CA GLN A 64 -18.64 5.12 6.48
C GLN A 64 -17.70 6.23 6.92
N SER A 65 -18.24 7.30 7.49
CA SER A 65 -17.43 8.32 8.16
C SER A 65 -16.75 7.73 9.42
N PRO A 66 -15.51 8.16 9.74
CA PRO A 66 -14.72 9.20 9.05
C PRO A 66 -13.93 8.71 7.82
N TRP A 67 -13.93 7.40 7.53
CA TRP A 67 -13.08 6.78 6.50
C TRP A 67 -13.41 7.14 5.06
N ALA A 68 -14.66 7.53 4.78
CA ALA A 68 -15.15 7.84 3.43
C ALA A 68 -14.64 9.17 2.83
N GLU A 69 -13.84 9.94 3.58
CA GLU A 69 -13.34 11.26 3.16
C GLU A 69 -12.13 11.19 2.20
N HIS A 70 -11.64 9.98 1.86
CA HIS A 70 -10.44 9.76 1.06
C HIS A 70 -10.61 8.68 -0.02
#